data_AF-A0A938S4R5-F1
#
_entry.id   AF-A0A938S4R5-F1
#
_cell.length_a   1.000
_cell.length_b   1.000
_cell.length_c   1.000
_cell.angle_alpha   90.00
_cell.angle_beta   90.00
_cell.angle_gamma   90.00
#
_symmetry.space_group_name_H-M   'P 1'
#
loop_
_entity.id
_entity.type
_entity.pdbx_description
1 polymer ?
#
loop_
_entity_poly.entity_id
_entity_poly.type
_entity_poly.pdbx_seq_one_letter_code
_entity_poly.pdbx_strand_id
1 'polypeptide(L)'
;MKVVIHTDGGSRGNPGPAAAGFVLDDAAGNRLLARAFFLGETTNNVAEYTALVKALEAARALGAAQVAVYTDSELMVRQLSGAYKVKSESIRPLFEQVDELRSHFDSCLVRHVLREKNPDADRLVNRAMDARRDIEEKTSPVARRSSLEEDGVRPSSPIARTSDGAPVTGDKRKLRLGILISGSGRTMINILDAIGRGELDAEIAVVISSLSAVAGVGKARHAGLPLEIIRKKDCADLDTFSRRLEETLGAARVDLVVQGGWMCLWKIPPQYENRVMNIHPALLPCFGGKGMWGHHVHEAVLAAGCKVSGCTVHFCTNEYDQGPIIVQRTCPVRDDDTPDTLADRVFEQECLAYPEAIRLFAAGRLQVEGSRVKIKP
;
A
#
# COMPACT_ATOMS: atom_id res chain seq x y z
N MET A 1 -15.30 18.35 16.49
CA MET A 1 -15.44 17.01 17.12
C MET A 1 -14.65 15.97 16.33
N LYS A 2 -14.10 14.93 16.96
CA LYS A 2 -13.51 13.78 16.26
C LYS A 2 -14.52 12.63 16.18
N VAL A 3 -14.68 12.07 14.98
CA VAL A 3 -15.59 10.94 14.71
C VAL A 3 -14.81 9.76 14.15
N VAL A 4 -15.12 8.57 14.65
CA VAL A 4 -14.65 7.29 14.11
C VAL A 4 -15.76 6.70 13.27
N ILE A 5 -15.44 6.32 12.04
CA ILE A 5 -16.39 5.78 11.06
C ILE A 5 -15.96 4.38 10.69
N HIS A 6 -16.90 3.44 10.70
CA HIS A 6 -16.77 2.15 10.06
C HIS A 6 -17.76 2.07 8.90
N THR A 7 -17.31 1.75 7.69
CA THR A 7 -18.17 1.69 6.49
C THR A 7 -18.07 0.32 5.84
N ASP A 8 -19.17 -0.14 5.24
CA ASP A 8 -19.22 -1.36 4.44
C ASP A 8 -20.20 -1.20 3.27
N GLY A 9 -19.95 -1.92 2.18
CA GLY A 9 -20.83 -1.99 1.03
C GLY A 9 -20.86 -3.39 0.44
N GLY A 10 -22.06 -3.95 0.30
CA GLY A 10 -22.25 -5.34 -0.13
C GLY A 10 -23.16 -5.46 -1.35
N SER A 11 -22.91 -6.46 -2.20
CA SER A 11 -23.79 -6.86 -3.30
C SER A 11 -23.95 -8.39 -3.37
N ARG A 12 -25.21 -8.87 -3.47
CA ARG A 12 -25.54 -10.30 -3.63
C ARG A 12 -25.55 -10.69 -5.11
N GLY A 13 -24.41 -11.20 -5.58
CA GLY A 13 -24.11 -11.21 -7.01
C GLY A 13 -23.56 -9.84 -7.42
N ASN A 14 -22.59 -9.80 -8.33
CA ASN A 14 -21.87 -8.56 -8.65
C ASN A 14 -21.84 -8.35 -10.18
N PRO A 15 -22.80 -7.58 -10.75
CA PRO A 15 -23.83 -6.78 -10.08
C PRO A 15 -25.00 -7.60 -9.51
N GLY A 16 -25.72 -7.05 -8.53
CA GLY A 16 -26.88 -7.67 -7.89
C GLY A 16 -27.48 -6.78 -6.79
N PRO A 17 -28.48 -7.27 -6.02
CA PRO A 17 -29.06 -6.53 -4.91
C PRO A 17 -27.99 -6.10 -3.90
N ALA A 18 -27.92 -4.81 -3.63
CA ALA A 18 -26.82 -4.21 -2.89
C ALA A 18 -27.29 -3.24 -1.80
N ALA A 19 -26.44 -3.03 -0.80
CA ALA A 19 -26.63 -2.02 0.23
C ALA A 19 -25.31 -1.38 0.63
N ALA A 20 -25.40 -0.16 1.15
CA ALA A 20 -24.29 0.60 1.71
C ALA A 20 -24.60 0.92 3.18
N GLY A 21 -23.62 0.86 4.07
CA GLY A 21 -23.85 1.08 5.49
C GLY A 21 -22.65 1.66 6.22
N PHE A 22 -22.95 2.32 7.33
CA PHE A 22 -21.93 2.90 8.18
C PHE A 22 -22.33 2.92 9.64
N VAL A 23 -21.31 3.11 10.46
CA VAL A 23 -21.36 3.33 11.89
C VAL A 23 -20.50 4.54 12.21
N LEU A 24 -21.03 5.51 12.97
CA LEU A 24 -20.29 6.66 13.50
C LEU A 24 -20.27 6.58 15.03
N ASP A 25 -19.07 6.61 15.59
CA ASP A 25 -18.83 6.70 17.03
C ASP A 25 -18.04 7.99 17.35
N ASP A 26 -18.22 8.53 18.56
CA ASP A 26 -17.37 9.60 19.07
C ASP A 26 -15.97 9.08 19.48
N ALA A 27 -15.09 9.97 19.91
CA ALA A 27 -13.74 9.59 20.35
C ALA A 27 -13.72 8.71 21.63
N ALA A 28 -14.82 8.66 22.39
CA ALA A 28 -14.98 7.80 23.56
C ALA A 28 -15.63 6.44 23.22
N GLY A 29 -15.97 6.20 21.95
CA GLY A 29 -16.61 4.98 21.48
C GLY A 29 -18.13 4.94 21.67
N ASN A 30 -18.77 6.09 21.96
CA ASN A 30 -20.23 6.15 22.02
C ASN A 30 -20.81 6.25 20.61
N ARG A 31 -21.77 5.38 20.29
CA ARG A 31 -22.49 5.39 19.02
C ARG A 31 -23.24 6.70 18.84
N LEU A 32 -22.89 7.44 17.81
CA LEU A 32 -23.57 8.66 17.37
C LEU A 32 -24.68 8.33 16.36
N LEU A 33 -24.37 7.46 15.40
CA LEU A 33 -25.29 7.11 14.31
C LEU A 33 -24.92 5.75 13.71
N ALA A 34 -25.93 4.98 13.30
CA ALA A 34 -25.75 3.75 12.53
C ALA A 34 -26.86 3.64 11.49
N ARG A 35 -26.49 3.60 10.21
CA ARG A 35 -27.44 3.57 9.09
C ARG A 35 -26.95 2.65 7.99
N ALA A 36 -27.90 2.02 7.30
CA ALA A 36 -27.67 1.35 6.03
C ALA A 36 -28.79 1.67 5.05
N PHE A 37 -28.44 1.66 3.77
CA PHE A 37 -29.28 2.10 2.66
C PHE A 37 -29.37 0.97 1.64
N PHE A 38 -30.59 0.59 1.27
CA PHE A 38 -30.79 -0.38 0.20
C PHE A 38 -30.66 0.33 -1.15
N LEU A 39 -29.76 -0.15 -2.00
CA LEU A 39 -29.37 0.54 -3.24
C LEU A 39 -30.04 -0.02 -4.50
N GLY A 40 -30.88 -1.04 -4.37
CA GLY A 40 -31.37 -1.80 -5.53
C GLY A 40 -30.25 -2.66 -6.12
N GLU A 41 -30.15 -2.72 -7.45
CA GLU A 41 -29.11 -3.50 -8.13
C GLU A 41 -27.90 -2.63 -8.49
N THR A 42 -26.73 -2.95 -7.96
CA THR A 42 -25.47 -2.31 -8.34
C THR A 42 -24.28 -3.26 -8.13
N THR A 43 -23.06 -2.77 -8.30
CA THR A 43 -21.84 -3.53 -8.02
C THR A 43 -21.36 -3.31 -6.59
N ASN A 44 -20.57 -4.26 -6.08
CA ASN A 44 -19.99 -4.17 -4.74
C ASN A 44 -19.19 -2.86 -4.55
N ASN A 45 -18.34 -2.51 -5.51
CA ASN A 45 -17.50 -1.32 -5.41
C ASN A 45 -18.31 -0.01 -5.43
N VAL A 46 -19.44 0.03 -6.14
CA VAL A 46 -20.33 1.19 -6.11
C VAL A 46 -21.02 1.29 -4.74
N ALA A 47 -21.44 0.15 -4.16
CA ALA A 47 -22.02 0.12 -2.82
C ALA A 47 -21.02 0.61 -1.75
N GLU A 48 -19.77 0.14 -1.82
CA GLU A 48 -18.67 0.56 -0.95
C GLU A 48 -18.43 2.07 -0.99
N TYR A 49 -18.27 2.63 -2.19
CA TYR A 49 -18.09 4.08 -2.34
C TYR A 49 -19.31 4.88 -1.87
N THR A 50 -20.52 4.35 -2.11
CA THR A 50 -21.76 4.96 -1.62
C THR A 50 -21.79 5.00 -0.09
N ALA A 51 -21.33 3.93 0.57
CA ALA A 51 -21.21 3.87 2.03
C ALA A 51 -20.30 4.96 2.57
N LEU A 52 -19.14 5.17 1.94
CA LEU A 52 -18.21 6.23 2.32
C LEU A 52 -18.80 7.63 2.13
N VAL A 53 -19.42 7.91 0.98
CA VAL A 53 -20.08 9.20 0.73
C VAL A 53 -21.12 9.48 1.83
N LYS A 54 -22.01 8.52 2.09
CA LYS A 54 -23.08 8.68 3.08
C LYS A 54 -22.54 8.85 4.50
N ALA A 55 -21.45 8.18 4.85
CA ALA A 55 -20.82 8.33 6.15
C ALA A 55 -20.17 9.70 6.35
N LEU A 56 -19.50 10.23 5.32
CA LEU A 56 -18.90 11.57 5.36
C LEU A 56 -19.96 12.68 5.39
N GLU A 57 -21.04 12.55 4.62
CA GLU A 57 -22.21 13.46 4.70
C GLU A 57 -22.77 13.50 6.13
N ALA A 58 -22.95 12.33 6.75
CA ALA A 58 -23.45 12.23 8.12
C ALA A 58 -22.48 12.84 9.15
N ALA A 59 -21.18 12.57 9.02
CA ALA A 59 -20.17 13.13 9.93
C ALA A 59 -20.10 14.66 9.83
N ARG A 60 -20.21 15.21 8.62
CA ARG A 60 -20.31 16.65 8.39
C ARG A 60 -21.57 17.24 9.02
N ALA A 61 -22.72 16.59 8.87
CA ALA A 61 -23.98 17.04 9.48
C ALA A 61 -23.91 17.07 11.02
N LEU A 62 -23.10 16.20 11.63
CA LEU A 62 -22.82 16.18 13.07
C LEU A 62 -21.77 17.21 13.52
N GLY A 63 -21.22 18.03 12.62
CA GLY A 63 -20.18 19.00 12.95
C GLY A 63 -18.83 18.36 13.30
N ALA A 64 -18.53 17.20 12.72
CA ALA A 64 -17.20 16.62 12.84
C ALA A 64 -16.16 17.54 12.18
N ALA A 65 -15.05 17.76 12.89
CA ALA A 65 -13.89 18.49 12.38
C ALA A 65 -12.79 17.51 11.94
N GLN A 66 -12.72 16.34 12.60
CA GLN A 66 -11.76 15.28 12.28
C GLN A 66 -12.49 13.96 12.14
N VAL A 67 -12.10 13.18 11.13
CA VAL A 67 -12.73 11.90 10.79
C VAL A 67 -11.65 10.83 10.59
N ALA A 68 -11.85 9.67 11.20
CA ALA A 68 -11.07 8.46 10.95
C ALA A 68 -12.00 7.36 10.43
N VAL A 69 -11.88 7.02 9.16
CA VAL A 69 -12.67 6.01 8.47
C VAL A 69 -11.91 4.69 8.41
N TYR A 70 -12.62 3.61 8.72
CA TYR A 70 -12.17 2.23 8.62
C TYR A 70 -13.11 1.47 7.66
N THR A 71 -12.53 0.88 6.62
CA THR A 71 -13.24 0.12 5.58
C THR A 71 -12.42 -1.13 5.23
N ASP A 72 -13.08 -2.22 4.85
CA ASP A 72 -12.46 -3.43 4.33
C ASP A 72 -12.33 -3.44 2.79
N SER A 73 -12.81 -2.40 2.11
CA SER A 73 -12.57 -2.21 0.69
C SER A 73 -11.16 -1.67 0.43
N GLU A 74 -10.21 -2.59 0.25
CA GLU A 74 -8.83 -2.27 -0.10
C GLU A 74 -8.72 -1.48 -1.42
N LEU A 75 -9.59 -1.78 -2.40
CA LEU A 75 -9.66 -1.03 -3.67
C LEU A 75 -9.89 0.45 -3.43
N MET A 76 -10.89 0.80 -2.61
CA MET A 76 -11.24 2.17 -2.27
C MET A 76 -10.07 2.88 -1.59
N VAL A 77 -9.43 2.24 -0.60
CA VAL A 77 -8.26 2.80 0.09
C VAL A 77 -7.10 3.04 -0.89
N ARG A 78 -6.86 2.09 -1.79
CA ARG A 78 -5.82 2.21 -2.84
C ARG A 78 -6.17 3.31 -3.85
N GLN A 79 -7.43 3.53 -4.19
CA GLN A 79 -7.85 4.60 -5.10
C GLN A 79 -7.78 5.99 -4.42
N LEU A 80 -8.27 6.13 -3.19
CA LEU A 80 -8.24 7.37 -2.41
C LEU A 80 -6.83 7.81 -2.01
N SER A 81 -5.90 6.86 -1.88
CA SER A 81 -4.47 7.14 -1.70
C SER A 81 -3.74 7.43 -3.03
N GLY A 82 -4.47 7.43 -4.16
CA GLY A 82 -3.91 7.63 -5.49
C GLY A 82 -3.03 6.47 -5.97
N ALA A 83 -3.06 5.32 -5.30
CA ALA A 83 -2.35 4.13 -5.77
C ALA A 83 -2.98 3.54 -7.02
N TYR A 84 -4.30 3.56 -7.09
CA TYR A 84 -5.09 3.00 -8.17
C TYR A 84 -5.87 4.13 -8.85
N LYS A 85 -5.95 4.11 -10.18
CA LYS A 85 -6.78 5.07 -10.93
C LYS A 85 -8.25 4.62 -10.88
N VAL A 86 -9.16 5.57 -10.81
CA VAL A 86 -10.60 5.30 -10.94
C VAL A 86 -10.97 5.30 -12.44
N LYS A 87 -10.89 4.11 -13.04
CA LYS A 87 -11.25 3.91 -14.46
C LYS A 87 -12.77 3.72 -14.67
N SER A 88 -13.46 3.15 -13.67
CA SER A 88 -14.89 2.88 -13.73
C SER A 88 -15.71 4.18 -13.84
N GLU A 89 -16.58 4.25 -14.84
CA GLU A 89 -17.51 5.37 -15.04
C GLU A 89 -18.56 5.46 -13.94
N SER A 90 -18.95 4.33 -13.33
CA SER A 90 -19.91 4.32 -12.22
C SER A 90 -19.30 4.72 -10.88
N ILE A 91 -18.01 4.46 -10.67
CA ILE A 91 -17.31 4.84 -9.43
C ILE A 91 -16.80 6.28 -9.48
N ARG A 92 -16.43 6.81 -10.65
CA ARG A 92 -15.82 8.14 -10.80
C ARG A 92 -16.63 9.27 -10.13
N PRO A 93 -17.96 9.37 -10.31
CA PRO A 93 -18.75 10.41 -9.64
C PRO A 93 -18.72 10.29 -8.11
N LEU A 94 -18.74 9.07 -7.57
CA LEU A 94 -18.67 8.84 -6.13
C LEU A 94 -17.29 9.16 -5.58
N PHE A 95 -16.23 8.84 -6.32
CA PHE A 95 -14.87 9.20 -5.96
C PHE A 95 -14.69 10.72 -5.88
N GLU A 96 -15.20 11.47 -6.87
CA GLU A 96 -15.16 12.93 -6.89
C GLU A 96 -15.93 13.53 -5.70
N GLN A 97 -17.10 12.99 -5.38
CA GLN A 97 -17.87 13.38 -4.19
C GLN A 97 -17.12 13.10 -2.88
N VAL A 98 -16.46 11.95 -2.76
CA VAL A 98 -15.63 11.65 -1.58
C VAL A 98 -14.48 12.65 -1.46
N ASP A 99 -13.79 12.98 -2.56
CA ASP A 99 -12.68 13.93 -2.54
C ASP A 99 -13.14 15.34 -2.11
N GLU A 100 -14.28 15.79 -2.63
CA GLU A 100 -14.91 17.04 -2.21
C GLU A 100 -15.29 17.02 -0.73
N LEU A 101 -16.00 15.98 -0.26
CA LEU A 101 -16.43 15.86 1.13
C LEU A 101 -15.24 15.84 2.10
N ARG A 102 -14.15 15.17 1.74
CA ARG A 102 -12.93 15.09 2.56
C ARG A 102 -12.29 16.46 2.81
N SER A 103 -12.42 17.40 1.86
CA SER A 103 -11.87 18.76 1.98
C SER A 103 -12.56 19.61 3.05
N HIS A 104 -13.75 19.20 3.52
CA HIS A 104 -14.52 19.92 4.54
C HIS A 104 -14.13 19.57 5.99
N PHE A 105 -13.17 18.65 6.18
CA PHE A 105 -12.67 18.27 7.49
C PHE A 105 -11.23 18.75 7.67
N ASP A 106 -10.86 19.18 8.87
CA ASP A 106 -9.47 19.50 9.24
C ASP A 106 -8.56 18.28 9.03
N SER A 107 -9.12 17.08 9.22
CA SER A 107 -8.45 15.82 8.94
C SER A 107 -9.46 14.73 8.58
N CYS A 108 -9.23 14.04 7.45
CA CYS A 108 -9.99 12.86 7.07
C CYS A 108 -9.05 11.72 6.66
N LEU A 109 -8.85 10.76 7.57
CA LEU A 109 -8.04 9.57 7.34
C LEU A 109 -8.92 8.41 6.93
N VAL A 110 -8.55 7.68 5.87
CA VAL A 110 -9.23 6.45 5.45
C VAL A 110 -8.23 5.31 5.52
N ARG A 111 -8.57 4.25 6.26
CA ARG A 111 -7.69 3.10 6.55
C ARG A 111 -8.38 1.79 6.23
N HIS A 112 -7.59 0.87 5.69
CA HIS A 112 -8.03 -0.50 5.49
C HIS A 112 -8.06 -1.26 6.82
N VAL A 113 -9.11 -2.05 7.05
CA VAL A 113 -9.22 -3.02 8.14
C VAL A 113 -9.69 -4.36 7.60
N LEU A 114 -9.33 -5.45 8.27
CA LEU A 114 -9.89 -6.76 7.93
C LEU A 114 -11.40 -6.78 8.24
N ARG A 115 -12.18 -7.50 7.45
CA ARG A 115 -13.64 -7.63 7.60
C ARG A 115 -14.09 -8.05 9.01
N GLU A 116 -13.31 -8.91 9.67
CA GLU A 116 -13.55 -9.33 11.06
C GLU A 116 -13.54 -8.17 12.06
N LYS A 117 -12.90 -7.05 11.70
CA LYS A 117 -12.83 -5.82 12.47
C LYS A 117 -13.88 -4.78 12.04
N ASN A 118 -14.81 -5.15 11.14
CA ASN A 118 -15.91 -4.30 10.68
C ASN A 118 -17.32 -4.91 10.88
N PRO A 119 -17.60 -5.65 11.99
CA PRO A 119 -18.79 -6.50 12.08
C PRO A 119 -20.12 -5.73 12.14
N ASP A 120 -20.12 -4.50 12.68
CA ASP A 120 -21.37 -3.74 12.81
C ASP A 120 -21.84 -3.14 11.49
N ALA A 121 -20.92 -2.61 10.66
CA ALA A 121 -21.26 -2.08 9.35
C ALA A 121 -21.71 -3.23 8.42
N ASP A 122 -21.00 -4.36 8.44
CA ASP A 122 -21.38 -5.58 7.72
C ASP A 122 -22.76 -6.10 8.11
N ARG A 123 -23.06 -6.17 9.41
CA ARG A 123 -24.39 -6.55 9.90
C ARG A 123 -25.48 -5.61 9.37
N LEU A 124 -25.24 -4.30 9.39
CA LEU A 124 -26.21 -3.30 8.92
C LEU A 124 -26.48 -3.43 7.41
N VAL A 125 -25.42 -3.58 6.61
CA VAL A 125 -25.48 -3.79 5.16
C VAL A 125 -26.29 -5.04 4.83
N ASN A 126 -25.97 -6.17 5.48
CA ASN A 126 -26.71 -7.41 5.27
C ASN A 126 -28.19 -7.29 5.62
N ARG A 127 -28.52 -6.65 6.77
CA ARG A 127 -29.92 -6.43 7.15
C ARG A 127 -30.67 -5.55 6.14
N ALA A 128 -30.03 -4.51 5.61
CA ALA A 128 -30.65 -3.63 4.61
C ALA A 128 -30.91 -4.36 3.29
N MET A 129 -29.98 -5.22 2.86
CA MET A 129 -30.17 -6.10 1.70
C MET A 129 -31.30 -7.12 1.91
N ASP A 130 -31.37 -7.75 3.09
CA ASP A 130 -32.43 -8.71 3.43
C ASP A 130 -33.81 -8.06 3.47
N ALA A 131 -33.90 -6.89 4.10
CA ALA A 131 -35.15 -6.16 4.26
C ALA A 131 -35.55 -5.36 3.01
N ARG A 132 -34.63 -5.20 2.04
CA ARG A 132 -34.77 -4.36 0.83
C ARG A 132 -35.28 -2.95 1.14
N ARG A 133 -34.78 -2.37 2.23
CA ARG A 133 -35.12 -1.01 2.69
C ARG A 133 -34.00 -0.45 3.55
N ASP A 134 -34.02 0.86 3.72
CA ASP A 134 -33.09 1.56 4.61
C ASP A 134 -33.33 1.17 6.07
N ILE A 135 -32.24 1.13 6.83
CA ILE A 135 -32.21 0.78 8.24
C ILE A 135 -31.48 1.88 8.99
N GLU A 136 -32.08 2.30 10.10
CA GLU A 136 -31.44 3.18 11.08
C GLU A 136 -31.55 2.53 12.46
N GLU A 137 -30.44 2.38 13.16
CA GLU A 137 -30.43 1.94 14.55
C GLU A 137 -30.49 3.17 15.45
N LYS A 138 -31.55 3.26 16.28
CA LYS A 138 -31.68 4.33 17.29
C LYS A 138 -30.63 4.14 18.38
N THR A 139 -29.92 5.21 18.71
CA THR A 139 -28.99 5.23 19.84
C THR A 139 -29.74 5.02 21.15
N SER A 140 -29.46 3.90 21.82
CA SER A 140 -29.73 3.74 23.25
C SER A 140 -28.38 3.58 23.96
N PRO A 141 -28.17 4.21 25.12
CA PRO A 141 -26.92 4.08 25.86
C PRO A 141 -26.79 2.63 26.35
N VAL A 142 -25.89 1.85 25.73
CA VAL A 142 -25.66 0.47 26.15
C VAL A 142 -24.74 0.47 27.37
N ALA A 143 -25.31 0.01 28.48
CA ALA A 143 -24.64 -0.28 29.73
C ALA A 143 -23.45 -1.24 29.54
N ARG A 144 -22.40 -0.98 30.32
CA ARG A 144 -21.20 -1.82 30.44
C ARG A 144 -21.60 -3.28 30.70
N ARG A 145 -21.07 -4.21 29.89
CA ARG A 145 -20.96 -5.61 30.30
C ARG A 145 -19.86 -5.72 31.34
N SER A 146 -20.26 -5.73 32.62
CA SER A 146 -19.45 -6.26 33.70
C SER A 146 -19.56 -7.78 33.71
N SER A 147 -18.47 -8.48 33.48
CA SER A 147 -18.26 -9.82 34.03
C SER A 147 -17.39 -9.65 35.26
N LEU A 148 -18.05 -9.64 36.41
CA LEU A 148 -17.47 -9.96 37.70
C LEU A 148 -17.06 -11.43 37.67
N GLU A 149 -15.85 -11.71 38.14
CA GLU A 149 -15.61 -12.77 39.12
C GLU A 149 -14.28 -12.42 39.81
N GLU A 150 -14.42 -11.74 40.94
CA GLU A 150 -13.42 -11.67 42.00
C GLU A 150 -13.55 -12.94 42.84
N ASP A 151 -12.44 -13.63 43.07
CA ASP A 151 -12.24 -14.38 44.31
C ASP A 151 -10.84 -14.04 44.81
N GLY A 152 -10.81 -13.39 45.98
CA GLY A 152 -9.62 -12.77 46.54
C GLY A 152 -8.80 -13.68 47.44
N VAL A 153 -7.50 -13.37 47.56
CA VAL A 153 -6.69 -13.62 48.75
C VAL A 153 -5.69 -12.46 48.95
N ARG A 154 -5.50 -12.10 50.23
CA ARG A 154 -4.79 -10.95 50.84
C ARG A 154 -3.28 -10.85 50.54
N PRO A 155 -2.64 -9.70 50.87
CA PRO A 155 -1.27 -9.38 50.48
C PRO A 155 -0.23 -9.82 51.51
N SER A 156 0.96 -10.20 51.04
CA SER A 156 2.18 -10.24 51.85
C SER A 156 3.40 -9.81 51.01
N SER A 157 3.99 -8.71 51.46
CA SER A 157 5.34 -8.11 51.33
C SER A 157 6.50 -8.80 50.55
N PRO A 158 7.55 -8.02 50.20
CA PRO A 158 8.36 -8.20 49.00
C PRO A 158 9.62 -9.04 49.25
N ILE A 159 10.04 -9.83 48.26
CA ILE A 159 11.36 -10.49 48.25
C ILE A 159 12.05 -10.35 46.89
N ALA A 160 13.20 -9.68 46.98
CA ALA A 160 14.48 -9.83 46.29
C ALA A 160 14.57 -9.99 44.75
N ARG A 161 15.45 -9.13 44.23
CA ARG A 161 16.20 -9.25 42.98
C ARG A 161 16.85 -10.62 42.84
N THR A 162 16.78 -11.20 41.64
CA THR A 162 17.93 -11.83 40.99
C THR A 162 17.89 -11.51 39.51
N SER A 163 18.92 -10.80 39.08
CA SER A 163 19.37 -10.65 37.71
C SER A 163 19.77 -12.00 37.15
N ASP A 164 19.24 -12.38 35.99
CA ASP A 164 19.96 -13.23 35.06
C ASP A 164 19.84 -12.65 33.65
N GLY A 165 21.00 -12.25 33.14
CA GLY A 165 21.16 -11.57 31.88
C GLY A 165 20.89 -12.49 30.70
N ALA A 166 19.90 -12.11 29.90
CA ALA A 166 19.89 -12.43 28.48
C ALA A 166 20.79 -11.40 27.76
N PRO A 167 21.58 -11.80 26.76
CA PRO A 167 22.54 -10.92 26.12
C PRO A 167 21.81 -9.80 25.39
N VAL A 168 22.21 -8.57 25.69
CA VAL A 168 21.87 -7.37 24.90
C VAL A 168 22.34 -7.63 23.48
N THR A 169 21.41 -7.94 22.58
CA THR A 169 21.70 -8.05 21.15
C THR A 169 22.20 -6.68 20.70
N GLY A 170 23.43 -6.62 20.21
CA GLY A 170 24.00 -5.39 19.66
C GLY A 170 23.04 -4.76 18.66
N ASP A 171 22.76 -3.49 18.87
CA ASP A 171 21.80 -2.69 18.10
C ASP A 171 22.21 -2.71 16.62
N LYS A 172 21.65 -3.65 15.84
CA LYS A 172 21.89 -3.71 14.41
C LYS A 172 21.18 -2.52 13.80
N ARG A 173 21.97 -1.56 13.31
CA ARG A 173 21.45 -0.39 12.60
C ARG A 173 20.53 -0.85 11.45
N LYS A 174 19.32 -0.30 11.39
CA LYS A 174 18.36 -0.52 10.31
C LYS A 174 18.98 -0.24 8.94
N LEU A 175 18.62 -1.06 7.95
CA LEU A 175 19.02 -0.86 6.56
C LEU A 175 18.37 0.43 6.01
N ARG A 176 19.18 1.34 5.48
CA ARG A 176 18.70 2.63 4.91
C ARG A 176 18.43 2.49 3.42
N LEU A 177 17.16 2.59 3.04
CA LEU A 177 16.71 2.49 1.66
C LEU A 177 16.63 3.87 1.00
N GLY A 178 17.15 3.99 -0.21
CA GLY A 178 16.88 5.10 -1.13
C GLY A 178 15.91 4.63 -2.21
N ILE A 179 14.69 5.14 -2.24
CA ILE A 179 13.67 4.68 -3.20
C ILE A 179 13.57 5.66 -4.38
N LEU A 180 13.75 5.16 -5.60
CA LEU A 180 13.69 5.92 -6.83
C LEU A 180 12.37 5.63 -7.55
N ILE A 181 11.61 6.68 -7.87
CA ILE A 181 10.28 6.58 -8.51
C ILE A 181 10.11 7.54 -9.69
N SER A 182 9.31 7.14 -10.69
CA SER A 182 8.88 8.02 -11.78
C SER A 182 7.36 8.02 -12.02
N GLY A 183 6.58 7.42 -11.12
CA GLY A 183 5.15 7.21 -11.35
C GLY A 183 4.32 7.07 -10.09
N SER A 184 3.46 6.05 -10.06
CA SER A 184 2.45 5.87 -9.02
C SER A 184 2.97 5.56 -7.62
N GLY A 185 4.24 5.14 -7.49
CA GLY A 185 4.85 4.79 -6.20
C GLY A 185 4.18 3.61 -5.50
N ARG A 186 3.55 2.67 -6.24
CA ARG A 186 2.94 1.47 -5.63
C ARG A 186 3.97 0.61 -4.90
N THR A 187 5.14 0.39 -5.50
CA THR A 187 6.27 -0.34 -4.89
C THR A 187 6.78 0.33 -3.62
N MET A 188 6.88 1.68 -3.62
CA MET A 188 7.29 2.45 -2.45
C MET A 188 6.34 2.23 -1.27
N ILE A 189 5.02 2.29 -1.52
CA ILE A 189 4.00 2.03 -0.49
C ILE A 189 4.08 0.58 0.00
N ASN A 190 4.21 -0.41 -0.89
CA ASN A 190 4.37 -1.81 -0.47
C ASN A 190 5.57 -2.00 0.48
N ILE A 191 6.72 -1.38 0.17
CA ILE A 191 7.91 -1.46 1.02
C ILE A 191 7.69 -0.74 2.35
N LEU A 192 7.06 0.43 2.34
CA LEU A 192 6.70 1.17 3.55
C LEU A 192 5.77 0.33 4.45
N ASP A 193 4.78 -0.33 3.88
CA ASP A 193 3.85 -1.17 4.62
C ASP A 193 4.54 -2.41 5.19
N ALA A 194 5.45 -3.05 4.43
CA ALA A 194 6.24 -4.17 4.91
C ALA A 194 7.16 -3.77 6.10
N ILE A 195 7.74 -2.57 6.06
CA ILE A 195 8.47 -2.00 7.20
C ILE A 195 7.52 -1.77 8.38
N GLY A 196 6.34 -1.18 8.15
CA GLY A 196 5.34 -0.92 9.17
C GLY A 196 4.79 -2.17 9.86
N ARG A 197 4.73 -3.30 9.13
CA ARG A 197 4.38 -4.62 9.67
C ARG A 197 5.54 -5.35 10.37
N GLY A 198 6.75 -4.79 10.33
CA GLY A 198 7.95 -5.42 10.91
C GLY A 198 8.52 -6.58 10.09
N GLU A 199 8.09 -6.73 8.83
CA GLU A 199 8.60 -7.77 7.90
C GLU A 199 9.97 -7.39 7.31
N LEU A 200 10.28 -6.10 7.29
CA LEU A 200 11.56 -5.54 6.87
C LEU A 200 12.16 -4.66 7.96
N ASP A 201 13.35 -5.05 8.46
CA ASP A 201 14.13 -4.23 9.37
C ASP A 201 14.93 -3.17 8.61
N ALA A 202 14.19 -2.20 8.06
CA ALA A 202 14.71 -1.14 7.21
C ALA A 202 14.00 0.19 7.52
N GLU A 203 14.57 1.27 7.01
CA GLU A 203 13.95 2.60 6.97
C GLU A 203 14.09 3.20 5.57
N ILE A 204 13.11 4.00 5.15
CA ILE A 204 13.20 4.76 3.90
C ILE A 204 13.89 6.09 4.22
N ALA A 205 15.18 6.18 3.90
CA ALA A 205 16.00 7.34 4.21
C ALA A 205 15.74 8.51 3.26
N VAL A 206 15.42 8.23 2.00
CA VAL A 206 15.04 9.23 1.00
C VAL A 206 14.22 8.59 -0.13
N VAL A 207 13.23 9.32 -0.61
CA VAL A 207 12.55 9.06 -1.87
C VAL A 207 13.03 10.08 -2.88
N ILE A 208 13.44 9.65 -4.06
CA ILE A 208 13.83 10.52 -5.16
C ILE A 208 12.84 10.30 -6.31
N SER A 209 12.17 11.37 -6.75
CA SER A 209 11.31 11.32 -7.93
C SER A 209 11.90 12.05 -9.12
N SER A 210 11.84 11.42 -10.30
CA SER A 210 12.23 12.09 -11.55
C SER A 210 11.15 12.99 -12.15
N LEU A 211 9.94 13.00 -11.56
CA LEU A 211 8.82 13.83 -11.98
C LEU A 211 8.21 14.54 -10.76
N SER A 212 7.81 15.80 -10.93
CA SER A 212 7.26 16.62 -9.84
C SER A 212 5.78 16.39 -9.55
N ALA A 213 5.02 15.94 -10.56
CA ALA A 213 3.56 15.83 -10.53
C ALA A 213 3.11 14.40 -10.85
N VAL A 214 3.48 13.45 -9.98
CA VAL A 214 3.05 12.05 -10.06
C VAL A 214 2.49 11.60 -8.72
N ALA A 215 1.58 10.62 -8.75
CA ALA A 215 0.92 10.15 -7.53
C ALA A 215 1.91 9.66 -6.45
N GLY A 216 3.06 9.10 -6.84
CA GLY A 216 4.11 8.69 -5.91
C GLY A 216 4.69 9.84 -5.07
N VAL A 217 4.75 11.07 -5.61
CA VAL A 217 5.18 12.26 -4.86
C VAL A 217 4.18 12.62 -3.77
N GLY A 218 2.89 12.63 -4.09
CA GLY A 218 1.82 12.88 -3.12
C GLY A 218 1.83 11.86 -1.99
N LYS A 219 1.99 10.58 -2.35
CA LYS A 219 2.10 9.47 -1.39
C LYS A 219 3.31 9.59 -0.46
N ALA A 220 4.49 9.92 -0.99
CA ALA A 220 5.69 10.09 -0.18
C ALA A 220 5.50 11.23 0.84
N ARG A 221 4.94 12.36 0.41
CA ARG A 221 4.60 13.49 1.30
C ARG A 221 3.58 13.11 2.35
N HIS A 222 2.50 12.42 1.97
CA HIS A 222 1.46 11.98 2.89
C HIS A 222 1.99 11.02 3.96
N ALA A 223 2.93 10.16 3.58
CA ALA A 223 3.62 9.25 4.50
C ALA A 223 4.72 9.92 5.34
N GLY A 224 4.98 11.22 5.15
CA GLY A 224 6.04 11.95 5.86
C GLY A 224 7.46 11.52 5.48
N LEU A 225 7.66 10.93 4.30
CA LEU A 225 8.97 10.46 3.85
C LEU A 225 9.82 11.65 3.34
N PRO A 226 11.13 11.67 3.65
CA PRO A 226 12.05 12.61 3.01
C PRO A 226 11.98 12.44 1.49
N LEU A 227 11.71 13.52 0.78
CA LEU A 227 11.42 13.50 -0.65
C LEU A 227 12.21 14.56 -1.40
N GLU A 228 12.95 14.14 -2.41
CA GLU A 228 13.65 15.01 -3.35
C GLU A 228 13.10 14.85 -4.76
N ILE A 229 13.00 15.96 -5.50
CA ILE A 229 12.57 15.98 -6.89
C ILE A 229 13.78 16.31 -7.77
N ILE A 230 14.27 15.32 -8.52
CA ILE A 230 15.44 15.45 -9.39
C ILE A 230 15.01 15.08 -10.80
N ARG A 231 14.62 16.07 -11.60
CA ARG A 231 14.13 15.83 -12.95
C ARG A 231 15.29 15.84 -13.95
N LYS A 232 15.33 14.84 -14.83
CA LYS A 232 16.35 14.74 -15.89
C LYS A 232 16.42 16.01 -16.75
N LYS A 233 15.27 16.59 -17.08
CA LYS A 233 15.16 17.82 -17.90
C LYS A 233 15.77 19.08 -17.26
N ASP A 234 15.99 19.06 -15.94
CA ASP A 234 16.61 20.18 -15.21
C ASP A 234 18.15 20.05 -15.16
N CYS A 235 18.71 19.00 -15.77
CA CYS A 235 20.15 18.74 -15.79
C CYS A 235 20.67 18.89 -17.22
N ALA A 236 21.89 19.43 -17.36
CA ALA A 236 22.50 19.67 -18.67
C ALA A 236 22.75 18.36 -19.45
N ASP A 237 23.13 17.31 -18.74
CA ASP A 237 23.50 16.01 -19.30
C ASP A 237 23.25 14.86 -18.30
N LEU A 238 23.49 13.63 -18.75
CA LEU A 238 23.33 12.41 -17.96
C LEU A 238 24.30 12.34 -16.77
N ASP A 239 25.53 12.86 -16.92
CA ASP A 239 26.53 12.81 -15.86
C ASP A 239 26.14 13.75 -14.71
N THR A 240 25.64 14.95 -15.01
CA THR A 240 25.10 15.90 -14.04
C THR A 240 23.87 15.35 -13.34
N PHE A 241 22.95 14.71 -14.09
CA PHE A 241 21.80 14.03 -13.51
C PHE A 241 22.23 12.91 -12.54
N SER A 242 23.18 12.06 -12.96
CA SER A 242 23.66 10.94 -12.16
C SER A 242 24.39 11.38 -10.90
N ARG A 243 25.20 12.44 -10.98
CA ARG A 243 25.89 13.03 -9.81
C ARG A 243 24.91 13.61 -8.79
N ARG A 244 23.83 14.27 -9.21
CA ARG A 244 22.79 14.76 -8.28
C ARG A 244 22.09 13.62 -7.53
N LEU A 245 21.84 12.49 -8.20
CA LEU A 245 21.32 11.29 -7.54
C LEU A 245 22.31 10.78 -6.50
N GLU A 246 23.58 10.65 -6.87
CA GLU A 246 24.65 10.20 -5.98
C GLU A 246 24.79 11.09 -4.74
N GLU A 247 24.87 12.41 -4.92
CA GLU A 247 24.98 13.38 -3.82
C GLU A 247 23.80 13.24 -2.84
N THR A 248 22.58 13.10 -3.36
CA THR A 248 21.36 12.95 -2.57
C THR A 248 21.35 11.63 -1.79
N LEU A 249 21.69 10.53 -2.46
CA LEU A 249 21.76 9.19 -1.85
C LEU A 249 22.88 9.11 -0.79
N GLY A 250 24.02 9.75 -1.06
CA GLY A 250 25.16 9.84 -0.16
C GLY A 250 24.86 10.68 1.08
N ALA A 251 24.24 11.85 0.90
CA ALA A 251 23.79 12.70 2.01
C ALA A 251 22.79 11.99 2.94
N ALA A 252 21.89 11.18 2.35
CA ALA A 252 20.94 10.35 3.09
C ALA A 252 21.57 9.07 3.69
N ARG A 253 22.86 8.79 3.42
CA ARG A 253 23.59 7.58 3.85
C ARG A 253 22.86 6.30 3.46
N VAL A 254 22.43 6.20 2.21
CA VAL A 254 21.69 5.04 1.70
C VAL A 254 22.59 3.81 1.63
N ASP A 255 22.09 2.69 2.14
CA ASP A 255 22.74 1.38 2.09
C ASP A 255 22.39 0.63 0.81
N LEU A 256 21.11 0.65 0.43
CA LEU A 256 20.54 -0.01 -0.74
C LEU A 256 19.60 0.93 -1.50
N VAL A 257 19.82 1.07 -2.80
CA VAL A 257 18.92 1.80 -3.68
C VAL A 257 17.90 0.85 -4.28
N VAL A 258 16.63 1.25 -4.24
CA VAL A 258 15.48 0.49 -4.72
C VAL A 258 14.81 1.28 -5.83
N GLN A 259 14.89 0.80 -7.06
CA GLN A 259 14.15 1.36 -8.19
C GLN A 259 12.75 0.74 -8.25
N GLY A 260 11.72 1.57 -8.09
CA GLY A 260 10.31 1.18 -8.09
C GLY A 260 9.54 1.94 -9.17
N GLY A 261 9.55 1.44 -10.40
CA GLY A 261 9.02 2.17 -11.56
C GLY A 261 9.86 3.40 -11.89
N TRP A 262 11.19 3.28 -11.79
CA TRP A 262 12.14 4.30 -12.18
C TRP A 262 12.39 4.26 -13.69
N MET A 263 12.23 5.38 -14.37
CA MET A 263 12.17 5.46 -15.84
C MET A 263 13.35 6.20 -16.48
N CYS A 264 14.39 6.52 -15.70
CA CYS A 264 15.53 7.30 -16.17
C CYS A 264 16.80 6.46 -16.14
N LEU A 265 17.64 6.57 -17.18
CA LEU A 265 18.99 6.05 -17.09
C LEU A 265 19.73 6.76 -15.96
N TRP A 266 20.31 6.00 -15.05
CA TRP A 266 21.26 6.46 -14.05
C TRP A 266 22.57 5.74 -14.35
N LYS A 267 23.65 6.50 -14.55
CA LYS A 267 25.00 5.93 -14.67
C LYS A 267 25.46 5.54 -13.26
N ILE A 268 25.25 4.28 -12.89
CA ILE A 268 25.56 3.75 -11.56
C ILE A 268 27.08 3.74 -11.39
N PRO A 269 27.63 4.45 -10.40
CA PRO A 269 29.05 4.49 -10.18
C PRO A 269 29.52 3.25 -9.36
N PRO A 270 30.82 2.89 -9.41
CA PRO A 270 31.32 1.63 -8.83
C PRO A 270 30.97 1.39 -7.36
N GLN A 271 30.89 2.44 -6.54
CA GLN A 271 30.53 2.33 -5.11
C GLN A 271 29.08 1.89 -4.84
N TYR A 272 28.22 1.94 -5.86
CA TYR A 272 26.85 1.43 -5.83
C TYR A 272 26.70 0.08 -6.56
N GLU A 273 27.78 -0.50 -7.07
CA GLU A 273 27.76 -1.84 -7.65
C GLU A 273 27.19 -2.85 -6.63
N ASN A 274 26.24 -3.68 -7.07
CA ASN A 274 25.49 -4.63 -6.23
C ASN A 274 24.76 -3.97 -5.04
N ARG A 275 24.47 -2.66 -5.11
CA ARG A 275 23.72 -1.89 -4.11
C ARG A 275 22.58 -1.07 -4.73
N VAL A 276 22.19 -1.42 -5.94
CA VAL A 276 21.01 -0.90 -6.63
C VAL A 276 20.22 -2.09 -7.12
N MET A 277 18.96 -2.18 -6.74
CA MET A 277 18.02 -3.17 -7.24
C MET A 277 16.95 -2.51 -8.08
N ASN A 278 16.44 -3.27 -9.05
CA ASN A 278 15.23 -2.94 -9.79
C ASN A 278 14.28 -4.13 -9.75
N ILE A 279 12.99 -3.84 -9.92
CA ILE A 279 11.98 -4.84 -10.18
C ILE A 279 11.41 -4.64 -11.58
N HIS A 280 11.43 -5.71 -12.35
CA HIS A 280 10.93 -5.74 -13.72
C HIS A 280 9.67 -6.62 -13.82
N PRO A 281 8.57 -6.17 -14.45
CA PRO A 281 7.29 -6.89 -14.49
C PRO A 281 7.25 -8.02 -15.54
N ALA A 282 8.36 -8.75 -15.68
CA ALA A 282 8.45 -10.00 -16.44
C ALA A 282 9.50 -10.95 -15.86
N LEU A 283 9.51 -12.19 -16.37
CA LEU A 283 10.54 -13.20 -16.08
C LEU A 283 11.76 -12.96 -16.98
N LEU A 284 12.70 -12.13 -16.53
CA LEU A 284 13.95 -11.89 -17.25
C LEU A 284 14.70 -13.21 -17.51
N PRO A 285 15.37 -13.34 -18.67
CA PRO A 285 15.64 -12.29 -19.67
C PRO A 285 14.47 -11.97 -20.63
N CYS A 286 13.34 -12.67 -20.52
CA CYS A 286 12.20 -12.43 -21.40
C CYS A 286 11.57 -11.06 -21.14
N PHE A 287 11.19 -10.37 -22.22
CA PHE A 287 10.50 -9.07 -22.18
C PHE A 287 11.21 -8.01 -21.33
N GLY A 288 12.55 -8.04 -21.28
CA GLY A 288 13.38 -7.00 -20.67
C GLY A 288 14.02 -6.06 -21.68
N GLY A 289 14.66 -5.01 -21.20
CA GLY A 289 15.48 -4.10 -22.00
C GLY A 289 14.71 -2.89 -22.53
N LYS A 290 15.34 -2.20 -23.49
CA LYS A 290 14.82 -0.92 -24.00
C LYS A 290 13.42 -1.06 -24.60
N GLY A 291 12.48 -0.26 -24.09
CA GLY A 291 11.08 -0.25 -24.55
C GLY A 291 10.16 -1.21 -23.79
N MET A 292 10.72 -2.10 -22.97
CA MET A 292 9.95 -3.01 -22.14
C MET A 292 9.76 -2.40 -20.75
N TRP A 293 8.77 -1.53 -20.60
CA TRP A 293 8.46 -0.90 -19.32
C TRP A 293 6.96 -0.67 -19.17
N GLY A 294 6.47 -0.68 -17.93
CA GLY A 294 5.07 -0.46 -17.63
C GLY A 294 4.14 -1.38 -18.42
N HIS A 295 3.09 -0.80 -19.02
CA HIS A 295 2.05 -1.56 -19.74
C HIS A 295 2.59 -2.30 -20.98
N HIS A 296 3.66 -1.80 -21.61
CA HIS A 296 4.25 -2.42 -22.80
C HIS A 296 4.76 -3.85 -22.55
N VAL A 297 5.18 -4.15 -21.32
CA VAL A 297 5.61 -5.51 -20.95
C VAL A 297 4.43 -6.46 -21.00
N HIS A 298 3.31 -6.09 -20.39
CA HIS A 298 2.12 -6.94 -20.34
C HIS A 298 1.48 -7.08 -21.72
N GLU A 299 1.47 -6.02 -22.53
CA GLU A 299 1.06 -6.08 -23.94
C GLU A 299 1.90 -7.10 -24.73
N ALA A 300 3.22 -7.05 -24.57
CA ALA A 300 4.13 -7.95 -25.26
C ALA A 300 3.96 -9.42 -24.81
N VAL A 301 3.77 -9.66 -23.50
CA VAL A 301 3.50 -11.01 -22.95
C VAL A 301 2.21 -11.60 -23.52
N LEU A 302 1.14 -10.80 -23.57
CA LEU A 302 -0.14 -11.25 -24.13
C LEU A 302 -0.06 -11.46 -25.64
N ALA A 303 0.57 -10.55 -26.38
CA ALA A 303 0.76 -10.67 -27.83
C ALA A 303 1.60 -11.90 -28.20
N ALA A 304 2.55 -12.30 -27.35
CA ALA A 304 3.32 -13.52 -27.52
C ALA A 304 2.55 -14.81 -27.16
N GLY A 305 1.32 -14.71 -26.63
CA GLY A 305 0.51 -15.85 -26.24
C GLY A 305 1.05 -16.61 -25.03
N CYS A 306 1.85 -15.95 -24.17
CA CYS A 306 2.41 -16.59 -22.98
C CYS A 306 1.31 -17.11 -22.06
N LYS A 307 1.54 -18.25 -21.40
CA LYS A 307 0.66 -18.82 -20.37
C LYS A 307 1.15 -18.57 -18.95
N VAL A 308 2.38 -18.08 -18.82
CA VAL A 308 3.01 -17.72 -17.55
C VAL A 308 3.70 -16.37 -17.72
N SER A 309 3.53 -15.50 -16.74
CA SER A 309 4.25 -14.25 -16.58
C SER A 309 4.79 -14.17 -15.15
N GLY A 310 5.26 -13.02 -14.72
CA GLY A 310 5.79 -12.81 -13.39
C GLY A 310 6.59 -11.54 -13.25
N CYS A 311 7.42 -11.48 -12.21
CA CYS A 311 8.34 -10.38 -11.99
C CYS A 311 9.73 -10.87 -11.62
N THR A 312 10.74 -10.04 -11.89
CA THR A 312 12.13 -10.31 -11.56
C THR A 312 12.72 -9.16 -10.76
N VAL A 313 13.30 -9.46 -9.60
CA VAL A 313 14.17 -8.53 -8.86
C VAL A 313 15.62 -8.88 -9.17
N HIS A 314 16.40 -7.89 -9.59
CA HIS A 314 17.79 -8.06 -9.97
C HIS A 314 18.63 -6.87 -9.51
N PHE A 315 19.94 -7.06 -9.39
CA PHE A 315 20.85 -5.92 -9.27
C PHE A 315 20.89 -5.13 -10.58
N CYS A 316 20.99 -3.82 -10.50
CA CYS A 316 21.13 -2.98 -11.70
C CYS A 316 22.59 -2.93 -12.16
N THR A 317 22.76 -2.92 -13.47
CA THR A 317 24.01 -2.52 -14.14
C THR A 317 23.73 -1.27 -14.98
N ASN A 318 24.72 -0.80 -15.74
CA ASN A 318 24.51 0.29 -16.70
C ASN A 318 23.83 -0.16 -18.00
N GLU A 319 23.47 -1.44 -18.11
CA GLU A 319 22.68 -2.02 -19.20
C GLU A 319 21.28 -2.39 -18.68
N TYR A 320 20.23 -2.00 -19.39
CA TYR A 320 18.85 -2.23 -18.96
C TYR A 320 18.55 -3.71 -18.77
N ASP A 321 18.06 -4.07 -17.58
CA ASP A 321 17.52 -5.39 -17.23
C ASP A 321 18.46 -6.58 -17.49
N GLN A 322 19.77 -6.34 -17.48
CA GLN A 322 20.81 -7.35 -17.72
C GLN A 322 21.64 -7.70 -16.48
N GLY A 323 21.25 -7.21 -15.31
CA GLY A 323 22.00 -7.48 -14.10
C GLY A 323 21.67 -8.82 -13.43
N PRO A 324 22.49 -9.25 -12.46
CA PRO A 324 22.32 -10.52 -11.76
C PRO A 324 20.96 -10.64 -11.08
N ILE A 325 20.22 -11.70 -11.43
CA ILE A 325 18.88 -12.00 -10.90
C ILE A 325 18.96 -12.47 -9.45
N ILE A 326 18.09 -11.93 -8.59
CA ILE A 326 18.02 -12.26 -7.15
C ILE A 326 16.77 -13.11 -6.85
N VAL A 327 15.59 -12.62 -7.23
CA VAL A 327 14.30 -13.28 -6.96
C VAL A 327 13.45 -13.23 -8.23
N GLN A 328 12.77 -14.34 -8.54
CA GLN A 328 11.71 -14.37 -9.55
C GLN A 328 10.46 -14.99 -8.94
N ARG A 329 9.30 -14.46 -9.32
CA ARG A 329 7.99 -15.01 -8.95
C ARG A 329 7.12 -15.06 -10.19
N THR A 330 6.30 -16.10 -10.29
CA THR A 330 5.46 -16.36 -11.46
C THR A 330 3.99 -16.16 -11.14
N CYS A 331 3.19 -15.88 -12.16
CA CYS A 331 1.74 -15.92 -12.12
C CYS A 331 1.19 -16.44 -13.46
N PRO A 332 -0.01 -17.05 -13.48
CA PRO A 332 -0.63 -17.49 -14.72
C PRO A 332 -1.07 -16.29 -15.57
N VAL A 333 -1.01 -16.45 -16.89
CA VAL A 333 -1.69 -15.60 -17.87
C VAL A 333 -2.97 -16.33 -18.28
N ARG A 334 -4.11 -15.66 -18.12
CA ARG A 334 -5.44 -16.19 -18.45
C ARG A 334 -5.81 -15.80 -19.87
N ASP A 335 -6.66 -16.60 -20.51
CA ASP A 335 -7.06 -16.37 -21.90
C ASP A 335 -7.88 -15.09 -22.10
N ASP A 336 -8.53 -14.60 -21.03
CA ASP A 336 -9.32 -13.37 -20.99
C ASP A 336 -8.55 -12.17 -20.40
N ASP A 337 -7.24 -12.30 -20.16
CA ASP A 337 -6.46 -11.20 -19.62
C ASP A 337 -6.37 -10.02 -20.58
N THR A 338 -6.58 -8.84 -20.01
CA THR A 338 -6.11 -7.58 -20.57
C THR A 338 -4.73 -7.25 -19.99
N PRO A 339 -3.93 -6.35 -20.60
CA PRO A 339 -2.64 -6.03 -20.03
C PRO A 339 -2.76 -5.35 -18.65
N ASP A 340 -3.88 -4.69 -18.36
CA ASP A 340 -4.20 -4.17 -17.02
C ASP A 340 -4.44 -5.30 -15.99
N THR A 341 -5.27 -6.30 -16.31
CA THR A 341 -5.55 -7.41 -15.37
C THR A 341 -4.32 -8.29 -15.14
N LEU A 342 -3.49 -8.47 -16.16
CA LEU A 342 -2.20 -9.12 -16.02
C LEU A 342 -1.24 -8.27 -15.19
N ALA A 343 -1.20 -6.94 -15.39
CA ALA A 343 -0.37 -6.03 -14.61
C ALA A 343 -0.68 -6.09 -13.12
N ASP A 344 -1.97 -6.11 -12.75
CA ASP A 344 -2.38 -6.21 -11.35
C ASP A 344 -1.95 -7.54 -10.73
N ARG A 345 -2.06 -8.65 -11.46
CA ARG A 345 -1.62 -9.97 -10.99
C ARG A 345 -0.10 -10.08 -10.87
N VAL A 346 0.66 -9.50 -11.82
CA VAL A 346 2.12 -9.40 -11.73
C VAL A 346 2.50 -8.54 -10.53
N PHE A 347 1.79 -7.44 -10.29
CA PHE A 347 2.05 -6.55 -9.16
C PHE A 347 1.84 -7.22 -7.80
N GLU A 348 0.88 -8.15 -7.66
CA GLU A 348 0.77 -8.99 -6.45
C GLU A 348 2.05 -9.79 -6.18
N GLN A 349 2.70 -10.31 -7.24
CA GLN A 349 3.97 -11.00 -7.12
C GLN A 349 5.13 -10.04 -6.82
N GLU A 350 5.11 -8.84 -7.40
CA GLU A 350 6.08 -7.79 -7.09
C GLU A 350 6.07 -7.40 -5.61
N CYS A 351 4.87 -7.32 -5.03
CA CYS A 351 4.67 -7.01 -3.62
C CYS A 351 5.36 -8.00 -2.68
N LEU A 352 5.56 -9.25 -3.13
CA LEU A 352 6.24 -10.30 -2.39
C LEU A 352 7.74 -10.38 -2.75
N ALA A 353 8.07 -10.31 -4.03
CA ALA A 353 9.42 -10.50 -4.54
C ALA A 353 10.40 -9.41 -4.05
N TYR A 354 9.97 -8.14 -4.05
CA TYR A 354 10.89 -7.05 -3.70
C TYR A 354 11.27 -7.02 -2.22
N PRO A 355 10.31 -7.12 -1.27
CA PRO A 355 10.66 -7.28 0.15
C PRO A 355 11.55 -8.50 0.40
N GLU A 356 11.29 -9.62 -0.28
CA GLU A 356 12.13 -10.81 -0.16
C GLU A 356 13.59 -10.54 -0.55
N ALA A 357 13.82 -9.89 -1.71
CA ALA A 357 15.16 -9.52 -2.15
C ALA A 357 15.87 -8.56 -1.20
N ILE A 358 15.14 -7.55 -0.68
CA ILE A 358 15.68 -6.60 0.32
C ILE A 358 16.08 -7.33 1.60
N ARG A 359 15.27 -8.29 2.08
CA ARG A 359 15.59 -9.10 3.26
C ARG A 359 16.84 -9.95 3.06
N LEU A 360 16.99 -10.56 1.87
CA LEU A 360 18.19 -11.32 1.54
C LEU A 360 19.44 -10.43 1.53
N PHE A 361 19.32 -9.21 1.01
CA PHE A 361 20.39 -8.21 1.05
C PHE A 361 20.73 -7.80 2.48
N ALA A 362 19.73 -7.43 3.28
CA ALA A 362 19.90 -7.04 4.68
C ALA A 362 20.57 -8.14 5.52
N ALA A 363 20.28 -9.40 5.21
CA ALA A 363 20.88 -10.56 5.87
C ALA A 363 22.31 -10.88 5.38
N GLY A 364 22.86 -10.15 4.40
CA GLY A 364 24.17 -10.44 3.82
C GLY A 364 24.24 -11.76 3.05
N ARG A 365 23.08 -12.25 2.57
CA ARG A 365 22.95 -13.58 1.96
C ARG A 365 23.18 -13.58 0.45
N LEU A 366 23.29 -12.42 -0.19
CA LEU A 366 23.48 -12.33 -1.64
C LEU A 366 24.97 -12.29 -1.98
N GLN A 367 25.44 -13.28 -2.74
CA GLN A 367 26.80 -13.31 -3.28
C GLN A 367 26.74 -13.26 -4.81
N VAL A 368 27.31 -12.23 -5.40
CA VAL A 368 27.36 -12.08 -6.86
C VAL A 368 28.59 -12.81 -7.41
N GLU A 369 28.36 -13.70 -8.38
CA GLU A 369 29.37 -14.51 -9.08
C GLU A 369 29.15 -14.33 -10.59
N GLY A 370 29.91 -13.41 -11.20
CA GLY A 370 29.67 -13.01 -12.59
C GLY A 370 28.28 -12.40 -12.78
N SER A 371 27.48 -12.97 -13.68
CA SER A 371 26.09 -12.54 -13.95
C SER A 371 25.03 -13.23 -13.08
N ARG A 372 25.43 -13.96 -12.03
CA ARG A 372 24.53 -14.75 -11.19
C ARG A 372 24.62 -14.34 -9.73
N VAL A 373 23.52 -14.55 -8.99
CA VAL A 373 23.50 -14.41 -7.53
C VAL A 373 23.35 -15.78 -6.89
N LYS A 374 24.25 -16.10 -5.98
CA LYS A 374 24.17 -17.25 -5.08
C LYS A 374 23.59 -16.77 -3.75
N ILE A 375 22.47 -17.38 -3.34
CA ILE A 375 21.86 -17.10 -2.03
C ILE A 375 22.53 -18.02 -1.00
N LYS A 376 23.27 -17.44 -0.06
CA LYS A 376 23.89 -18.15 1.07
C LYS A 376 22.79 -18.70 2.00
N PRO A 377 23.05 -19.84 2.68
CA PRO A 377 22.08 -20.47 3.59
C PRO A 377 21.56 -19.52 4.68
#